data_AF-A0AAD7YYS5-F1
#
_entry.id   AF-A0AAD7YYS5-F1
#
_cell.length_a   1.000
_cell.length_b   1.000
_cell.length_c   1.000
_cell.angle_alpha   90.00
_cell.angle_beta   90.00
_cell.angle_gamma   90.00
#
_symmetry.space_group_name_H-M   'P 1'
#
loop_
_entity.id
_entity.type
_entity.pdbx_description
1 polymer ?
#
loop_
_entity_poly.entity_id
_entity_poly.type
_entity_poly.pdbx_seq_one_letter_code
_entity_poly.pdbx_strand_id
1 'polypeptide(L)'
;MVKEMRLFEKESFFYGVIKQNIDVPGLRSWAPKLITALNDAIVFEDLNALQYKLRNKFERFDMAHTLQALKTLARFHASSIVHEEKKSKQTVDEYKGLNYEYEKSLDKGGYHLSSDWFCQCMTGALEAMKSFSKYDDTEINLIETSWRDVWSTALTLSDFSLKQKNVICHRDLWNNNLMFHYSDGEENCLEPDDCLLVDFQAVRCQPPAGDVMLLLCCNLDPKFREQNIEMFLNFYFEELGKILNNLNVEIDEILSKEEFLASAEEQRQWGLVVCACLIPQFWLGDDQTTEIFTDNAQFDEILSKNKGQFIKKMMECSFDYKQKVMEIFEEIADRYCLPAK
;
A
#
# COMPACT_ATOMS: atom_id res chain seq x y z
N MET A 1 -13.23 14.05 -6.20
CA MET A 1 -12.40 13.11 -5.41
C MET A 1 -10.99 13.62 -5.09
N VAL A 2 -10.09 13.84 -6.06
CA VAL A 2 -8.65 14.16 -5.80
C VAL A 2 -8.47 15.43 -4.96
N LYS A 3 -9.19 16.52 -5.29
CA LYS A 3 -9.18 17.78 -4.52
C LYS A 3 -9.84 17.65 -3.14
N GLU A 4 -10.87 16.83 -3.03
CA GLU A 4 -11.60 16.61 -1.77
C GLU A 4 -10.75 15.81 -0.78
N MET A 5 -9.98 14.84 -1.29
CA MET A 5 -9.03 14.04 -0.51
C MET A 5 -7.67 14.71 -0.30
N ARG A 6 -7.45 15.89 -0.90
CA ARG A 6 -6.22 16.69 -0.80
C ARG A 6 -4.94 15.93 -1.12
N LEU A 7 -5.02 15.02 -2.10
CA LEU A 7 -3.96 14.04 -2.38
C LEU A 7 -2.66 14.73 -2.82
N PHE A 8 -2.76 15.71 -3.71
CA PHE A 8 -1.61 16.51 -4.16
C PHE A 8 -1.00 17.33 -3.01
N GLU A 9 -1.82 17.99 -2.18
CA GLU A 9 -1.30 18.75 -1.06
C GLU A 9 -0.61 17.86 -0.03
N LYS A 10 -1.12 16.64 0.20
CA LYS A 10 -0.49 15.65 1.08
C LYS A 10 0.86 15.21 0.55
N GLU A 11 0.95 14.84 -0.72
CA GLU A 11 2.20 14.42 -1.34
C GLU A 11 3.24 15.57 -1.36
N SER A 12 2.82 16.77 -1.75
CA SER A 12 3.67 17.95 -1.76
C SER A 12 4.21 18.28 -0.36
N PHE A 13 3.36 18.22 0.66
CA PHE A 13 3.78 18.39 2.06
C PHE A 13 4.72 17.27 2.53
N PHE A 14 4.47 16.03 2.13
CA PHE A 14 5.33 14.91 2.47
C PHE A 14 6.75 15.14 1.93
N TYR A 15 6.91 15.40 0.64
CA TYR A 15 8.24 15.60 0.04
C TYR A 15 8.93 16.88 0.51
N GLY A 16 8.16 17.97 0.67
CA GLY A 16 8.68 19.28 1.07
C GLY A 16 9.02 19.41 2.55
N VAL A 17 8.38 18.62 3.43
CA VAL A 17 8.53 18.75 4.88
C VAL A 17 8.86 17.41 5.54
N ILE A 18 7.95 16.43 5.48
CA ILE A 18 8.09 15.19 6.26
C ILE A 18 9.34 14.42 5.84
N LYS A 19 9.51 14.15 4.54
CA LYS A 19 10.67 13.44 3.99
C LYS A 19 11.98 14.12 4.37
N GLN A 20 12.05 15.45 4.30
CA GLN A 20 13.26 16.21 4.66
C GLN A 20 13.63 16.04 6.13
N ASN A 21 12.61 15.95 7.00
CA ASN A 21 12.81 15.78 8.43
C ASN A 21 13.23 14.35 8.79
N ILE A 22 12.64 13.34 8.13
CA ILE A 22 12.94 11.92 8.41
C ILE A 22 14.13 11.38 7.62
N ASP A 23 14.72 12.16 6.71
CA ASP A 23 15.89 11.74 5.95
C ASP A 23 17.07 11.42 6.88
N VAL A 24 17.67 10.24 6.70
CA VAL A 24 18.77 9.76 7.55
C VAL A 24 20.09 9.84 6.78
N PRO A 25 21.04 10.69 7.19
CA PRO A 25 22.34 10.78 6.54
C PRO A 25 23.06 9.43 6.48
N GLY A 26 23.52 9.04 5.29
CA GLY A 26 24.23 7.79 5.06
C GLY A 26 23.33 6.57 4.79
N LEU A 27 22.02 6.70 4.96
CA LEU A 27 21.07 5.67 4.53
C LEU A 27 20.80 5.81 3.03
N ARG A 28 20.82 4.69 2.29
CA ARG A 28 20.44 4.68 0.87
C ARG A 28 19.00 5.18 0.71
N SER A 29 18.76 6.05 -0.26
CA SER A 29 17.44 6.62 -0.51
C SER A 29 16.39 5.56 -0.83
N TRP A 30 15.15 5.81 -0.40
CA TRP A 30 13.98 4.95 -0.63
C TRP A 30 12.89 5.64 -1.46
N ALA A 31 13.11 6.89 -1.86
CA ALA A 31 12.25 7.68 -2.73
C ALA A 31 13.10 8.61 -3.61
N PRO A 32 12.58 9.06 -4.76
CA PRO A 32 13.27 10.02 -5.61
C PRO A 32 13.59 11.32 -4.89
N LYS A 33 14.65 11.97 -5.36
CA LYS A 33 15.04 13.31 -4.94
C LYS A 33 14.05 14.33 -5.49
N LEU A 34 13.46 15.10 -4.57
CA LEU A 34 12.72 16.31 -4.90
C LEU A 34 13.67 17.37 -5.47
N ILE A 35 13.40 17.87 -6.68
CA ILE A 35 14.09 19.04 -7.25
C ILE A 35 13.39 20.32 -6.80
N THR A 36 12.07 20.39 -6.97
CA THR A 36 11.27 21.53 -6.54
C THR A 36 9.79 21.17 -6.43
N ALA A 37 9.07 21.89 -5.59
CA ALA A 37 7.61 21.83 -5.48
C ALA A 37 7.02 23.17 -5.94
N LEU A 38 6.06 23.11 -6.86
CA LEU A 38 5.28 24.22 -7.36
C LEU A 38 3.86 24.15 -6.78
N ASN A 39 3.01 25.13 -7.11
CA ASN A 39 1.64 25.18 -6.61
C ASN A 39 0.77 24.02 -7.10
N ASP A 40 1.06 23.49 -8.29
CA ASP A 40 0.26 22.50 -9.01
C ASP A 40 1.11 21.38 -9.65
N ALA A 41 2.40 21.34 -9.34
CA ALA A 41 3.31 20.29 -9.81
C ALA A 41 4.41 20.00 -8.80
N ILE A 42 4.90 18.76 -8.79
CA ILE A 42 6.09 18.35 -8.03
C ILE A 42 7.11 17.83 -9.05
N VAL A 43 8.34 18.32 -8.96
CA VAL A 43 9.40 17.98 -9.90
C VAL A 43 10.45 17.14 -9.19
N PHE A 44 10.68 15.93 -9.71
CA PHE A 44 11.67 14.97 -9.22
C PHE A 44 12.83 14.84 -10.19
N GLU A 45 13.91 14.20 -9.73
CA GLU A 45 14.92 13.67 -10.63
C GLU A 45 14.33 12.66 -11.62
N ASP A 46 14.91 12.58 -12.82
CA ASP A 46 14.47 11.65 -13.84
C ASP A 46 14.97 10.24 -13.52
N LEU A 47 14.08 9.45 -12.92
CA LEU A 47 14.35 8.06 -12.57
C LEU A 47 14.64 7.18 -13.78
N ASN A 48 14.08 7.47 -14.96
CA ASN A 48 14.42 6.71 -16.17
C ASN A 48 15.85 6.97 -16.62
N ALA A 49 16.32 8.23 -16.52
CA ALA A 49 17.72 8.57 -16.78
C ALA A 49 18.68 7.87 -15.80
N LEU A 50 18.19 7.53 -14.61
CA LEU A 50 18.90 6.75 -13.59
C LEU A 50 18.67 5.23 -13.71
N GLN A 51 18.15 4.73 -14.84
CA GLN A 51 17.88 3.30 -15.10
C GLN A 51 16.85 2.64 -14.17
N TYR A 52 16.06 3.41 -13.44
CA TYR A 52 14.89 2.88 -12.74
C TYR A 52 13.72 2.75 -13.72
N LYS A 53 13.04 1.60 -13.67
CA LYS A 53 11.92 1.28 -14.56
C LYS A 53 10.75 0.74 -13.75
N LEU A 54 9.55 1.01 -14.24
CA LEU A 54 8.36 0.31 -13.78
C LEU A 54 8.38 -1.11 -14.30
N ARG A 55 7.94 -2.05 -13.45
CA ARG A 55 7.64 -3.40 -13.91
C ARG A 55 6.31 -3.37 -14.66
N ASN A 56 6.12 -4.30 -15.59
CA ASN A 56 4.83 -4.45 -16.24
C ASN A 56 3.75 -4.73 -15.19
N LYS A 57 2.71 -3.88 -15.12
CA LYS A 57 1.65 -3.99 -14.10
C LYS A 57 0.86 -5.29 -14.18
N PHE A 58 0.84 -5.94 -15.36
CA PHE A 58 0.20 -7.24 -15.53
C PHE A 58 1.05 -8.42 -15.05
N GLU A 59 2.32 -8.18 -14.72
CA GLU A 59 3.23 -9.20 -14.19
C GLU A 59 3.28 -9.13 -12.66
N ARG A 60 3.10 -10.29 -12.02
CA ARG A 60 3.21 -10.48 -10.56
C ARG A 60 4.68 -10.46 -10.13
N PHE A 61 5.01 -9.86 -8.99
CA PHE A 61 6.39 -9.88 -8.50
C PHE A 61 6.87 -11.29 -8.24
N ASP A 62 8.10 -11.57 -8.65
CA ASP A 62 8.86 -12.76 -8.26
C ASP A 62 9.61 -12.52 -6.95
N MET A 63 10.42 -13.49 -6.55
CA MET A 63 11.24 -13.43 -5.36
C MET A 63 12.15 -12.19 -5.32
N ALA A 64 12.92 -11.95 -6.39
CA ALA A 64 13.93 -10.89 -6.42
C ALA A 64 13.29 -9.50 -6.28
N HIS A 65 12.22 -9.25 -7.03
CA HIS A 65 11.47 -7.99 -6.94
C HIS A 65 10.83 -7.80 -5.57
N THR A 66 10.26 -8.87 -4.99
CA THR A 66 9.64 -8.79 -3.67
C THR A 66 10.66 -8.47 -2.57
N LEU A 67 11.80 -9.15 -2.57
CA LEU A 67 12.86 -8.88 -1.59
C LEU A 67 13.42 -7.46 -1.73
N GLN A 68 13.63 -6.98 -2.96
CA GLN A 68 14.13 -5.63 -3.19
C GLN A 68 13.13 -4.54 -2.77
N ALA A 69 11.84 -4.79 -2.99
CA ALA A 69 10.77 -3.92 -2.53
C ALA A 69 10.65 -3.90 -0.99
N LEU A 70 10.68 -5.06 -0.32
CA LEU A 70 10.66 -5.15 1.14
C LEU A 70 11.88 -4.49 1.79
N LYS A 71 13.06 -4.64 1.17
CA LYS A 71 14.29 -3.96 1.63
C LYS A 71 14.17 -2.44 1.55
N THR A 72 13.56 -1.93 0.48
CA THR A 72 13.29 -0.49 0.31
C THR A 72 12.26 0.00 1.32
N LEU A 73 11.21 -0.78 1.54
CA LEU A 73 10.19 -0.49 2.54
C LEU A 73 10.76 -0.46 3.96
N ALA A 74 11.69 -1.38 4.29
CA ALA A 74 12.41 -1.37 5.56
C ALA A 74 13.22 -0.08 5.76
N ARG A 75 13.90 0.43 4.71
CA ARG A 75 14.61 1.72 4.76
C ARG A 75 13.66 2.90 5.02
N PHE A 76 12.51 2.89 4.35
CA PHE A 76 11.49 3.92 4.54
C PHE A 76 10.96 3.94 5.98
N HIS A 77 10.52 2.78 6.50
CA HIS A 77 10.03 2.67 7.88
C HIS A 77 11.10 3.02 8.92
N ALA A 78 12.34 2.53 8.75
CA ALA A 78 13.46 2.86 9.62
C ALA A 78 13.71 4.37 9.73
N SER A 79 13.55 5.11 8.62
CA SER A 79 13.73 6.57 8.59
C SER A 79 12.78 7.28 9.55
N SER A 80 11.51 6.85 9.58
CA SER A 80 10.52 7.41 10.52
C SER A 80 10.80 7.01 11.98
N ILE A 81 11.21 5.77 12.24
CA ILE A 81 11.58 5.29 13.58
C ILE A 81 12.75 6.10 14.13
N VAL A 82 13.83 6.20 13.37
CA VAL A 82 15.06 6.89 13.78
C VAL A 82 14.81 8.37 14.04
N HIS A 83 13.98 9.02 13.22
CA HIS A 83 13.58 10.39 13.46
C HIS A 83 12.81 10.55 14.78
N GLU A 84 11.81 9.70 15.01
CA GLU A 84 11.00 9.73 16.23
C GLU A 84 11.86 9.46 17.48
N GLU A 85 12.75 8.48 17.45
CA GLU A 85 13.69 8.19 18.54
C GLU A 85 14.60 9.38 18.86
N LYS A 86 15.14 10.02 17.82
CA LYS A 86 15.99 11.20 17.99
C LYS A 86 15.21 12.38 18.58
N LYS A 87 13.99 12.64 18.08
CA LYS A 87 13.09 13.68 18.60
C LYS A 87 12.74 13.44 20.07
N SER A 88 12.35 12.21 20.42
CA SER A 88 12.02 11.82 21.79
C SER A 88 13.18 12.06 22.76
N LYS A 89 14.42 11.74 22.35
CA LYS A 89 15.63 11.98 23.18
C LYS A 89 16.02 13.45 23.30
N GLN A 90 15.62 14.30 22.36
CA GLN A 90 15.96 15.73 22.32
C GLN A 90 14.90 16.63 22.98
N THR A 91 13.68 16.13 23.17
CA THR A 91 12.57 16.92 23.72
C THR A 91 12.60 16.86 25.24
N VAL A 92 12.50 18.03 25.89
CA VAL A 92 12.44 18.11 27.37
C VAL A 92 11.09 17.62 27.90
N ASP A 93 10.02 17.94 27.16
CA ASP A 93 8.68 17.42 27.38
C ASP A 93 8.43 16.12 26.60
N GLU A 94 7.35 15.41 26.92
CA GLU A 94 6.95 14.19 26.20
C GLU A 94 6.66 14.48 24.72
N TYR A 95 7.42 13.85 23.82
CA TYR A 95 7.16 13.92 22.38
C TYR A 95 5.93 13.07 22.03
N LYS A 96 4.88 13.71 21.50
CA LYS A 96 3.59 13.07 21.17
C LYS A 96 3.62 12.22 19.88
N GLY A 97 4.79 12.09 19.24
CA GLY A 97 4.98 11.28 18.05
C GLY A 97 4.64 11.97 16.73
N LEU A 98 5.09 11.35 15.64
CA LEU A 98 4.94 11.86 14.27
C LEU A 98 3.47 12.06 13.86
N ASN A 99 2.57 11.20 14.35
CA ASN A 99 1.14 11.29 14.04
C ASN A 99 0.51 12.59 14.58
N TYR A 100 0.93 13.04 15.76
CA TYR A 100 0.46 14.31 16.33
C TYR A 100 1.11 15.51 15.64
N GLU A 101 2.42 15.45 15.36
CA GLU A 101 3.16 16.53 14.70
C GLU A 101 2.64 16.83 13.30
N TYR A 102 2.24 15.79 12.55
CA TYR A 102 1.76 15.90 11.18
C TYR A 102 0.30 15.48 10.99
N GLU A 103 -0.55 15.63 12.02
CA GLU A 103 -1.95 15.16 12.05
C GLU A 103 -2.75 15.52 10.79
N LYS A 104 -2.59 16.75 10.29
CA LYS A 104 -3.30 17.26 9.09
C LYS A 104 -2.88 16.59 7.78
N SER A 105 -1.66 16.05 7.72
CA SER A 105 -1.09 15.45 6.52
C SER A 105 -1.05 13.92 6.60
N LEU A 106 -1.19 13.36 7.80
CA LEU A 106 -1.26 11.91 8.06
C LEU A 106 -2.70 11.45 8.36
N ASP A 107 -3.70 12.10 7.74
CA ASP A 107 -5.11 11.78 7.89
C ASP A 107 -5.51 10.44 7.22
N LYS A 108 -6.80 10.06 7.36
CA LYS A 108 -7.32 8.79 6.81
C LYS A 108 -7.47 8.79 5.29
N GLY A 109 -7.39 9.94 4.62
CA GLY A 109 -7.76 10.09 3.21
C GLY A 109 -9.17 9.58 2.96
N GLY A 110 -9.36 8.83 1.88
CA GLY A 110 -10.64 8.17 1.56
C GLY A 110 -10.99 6.95 2.40
N TYR A 111 -10.13 6.48 3.32
CA TYR A 111 -10.36 5.24 4.07
C TYR A 111 -11.23 5.47 5.31
N HIS A 112 -12.52 5.76 5.10
CA HIS A 112 -13.53 5.84 6.15
C HIS A 112 -14.92 5.50 5.61
N LEU A 113 -15.83 5.02 6.47
CA LEU A 113 -17.17 4.57 6.08
C LEU A 113 -18.10 5.66 5.51
N SER A 114 -17.77 6.94 5.71
CA SER A 114 -18.49 8.05 5.09
C SER A 114 -17.88 8.52 3.77
N SER A 115 -16.81 7.86 3.29
CA SER A 115 -16.22 8.16 1.98
C SER A 115 -17.04 7.47 0.90
N ASP A 116 -17.54 8.25 -0.06
CA ASP A 116 -18.25 7.70 -1.21
C ASP A 116 -17.38 6.72 -1.99
N TRP A 117 -16.09 7.04 -2.19
CA TRP A 117 -15.13 6.16 -2.85
C TRP A 117 -14.99 4.80 -2.13
N PHE A 118 -14.77 4.81 -0.81
CA PHE A 118 -14.59 3.57 -0.06
C PHE A 118 -15.88 2.74 -0.04
N CYS A 119 -17.03 3.39 0.16
CA CYS A 119 -18.33 2.74 0.08
C CYS A 119 -18.54 2.07 -1.28
N GLN A 120 -18.19 2.75 -2.37
CA GLN A 120 -18.29 2.22 -3.74
C GLN A 120 -17.32 1.06 -4.01
N CYS A 121 -16.13 1.06 -3.39
CA CYS A 121 -15.25 -0.10 -3.43
C CYS A 121 -15.91 -1.31 -2.73
N MET A 122 -16.44 -1.09 -1.53
CA MET A 122 -17.06 -2.13 -0.71
C MET A 122 -18.31 -2.73 -1.39
N THR A 123 -19.25 -1.87 -1.82
CA THR A 123 -20.50 -2.30 -2.44
C THR A 123 -20.25 -2.86 -3.83
N GLY A 124 -19.37 -2.26 -4.62
CA GLY A 124 -19.00 -2.75 -5.94
C GLY A 124 -18.36 -4.15 -5.90
N ALA A 125 -17.50 -4.40 -4.91
CA ALA A 125 -16.95 -5.74 -4.68
C ALA A 125 -18.03 -6.75 -4.32
N LEU A 126 -18.98 -6.41 -3.43
CA LEU A 126 -20.10 -7.29 -3.07
C LEU A 126 -21.01 -7.58 -4.27
N GLU A 127 -21.32 -6.58 -5.10
CA GLU A 127 -22.10 -6.77 -6.32
C GLU A 127 -21.40 -7.71 -7.31
N ALA A 128 -20.09 -7.58 -7.47
CA ALA A 128 -19.30 -8.49 -8.30
C ALA A 128 -19.33 -9.91 -7.74
N MET A 129 -19.19 -10.07 -6.41
CA MET A 129 -19.30 -11.37 -5.74
C MET A 129 -20.64 -12.05 -6.02
N LYS A 130 -21.75 -11.32 -5.88
CA LYS A 130 -23.10 -11.82 -6.19
C LYS A 130 -23.29 -12.23 -7.66
N SER A 131 -22.56 -11.59 -8.57
CA SER A 131 -22.76 -11.77 -10.02
C SER A 131 -21.83 -12.81 -10.64
N PHE A 132 -20.63 -12.97 -10.08
CA PHE A 132 -19.53 -13.63 -10.78
C PHE A 132 -18.73 -14.63 -9.96
N SER A 133 -18.95 -14.72 -8.65
CA SER A 133 -18.24 -15.69 -7.81
C SER A 133 -18.72 -17.12 -8.04
N LYS A 134 -17.92 -18.06 -7.54
CA LYS A 134 -18.22 -19.50 -7.54
C LYS A 134 -19.21 -19.96 -6.45
N TYR A 135 -19.62 -19.07 -5.56
CA TYR A 135 -20.37 -19.40 -4.34
C TYR A 135 -21.86 -19.62 -4.62
N ASP A 136 -22.48 -20.51 -3.84
CA ASP A 136 -23.94 -20.71 -3.90
C ASP A 136 -24.71 -19.61 -3.13
N ASP A 137 -26.04 -19.60 -3.26
CA ASP A 137 -26.89 -18.60 -2.60
C ASP A 137 -26.73 -18.58 -1.07
N THR A 138 -26.42 -19.73 -0.45
CA THR A 138 -26.22 -19.81 1.01
C THR A 138 -24.91 -19.14 1.40
N GLU A 139 -23.83 -19.46 0.70
CA GLU A 139 -22.51 -18.83 0.89
C GLU A 139 -22.58 -17.31 0.61
N ILE A 140 -23.27 -16.88 -0.46
CA ILE A 140 -23.47 -15.45 -0.77
C ILE A 140 -24.21 -14.72 0.36
N ASN A 141 -25.24 -15.33 0.96
CA ASN A 141 -25.96 -14.72 2.08
C ASN A 141 -25.07 -14.54 3.33
N LEU A 142 -24.16 -15.50 3.60
CA LEU A 142 -23.17 -15.39 4.68
C LEU A 142 -22.16 -14.26 4.41
N ILE A 143 -21.67 -14.18 3.17
CA ILE A 143 -20.78 -13.12 2.70
C ILE A 143 -21.45 -11.76 2.89
N GLU A 144 -22.65 -11.56 2.35
CA GLU A 144 -23.38 -10.30 2.46
C GLU A 144 -23.61 -9.87 3.91
N THR A 145 -23.96 -10.81 4.79
CA THR A 145 -24.23 -10.53 6.21
C THR A 145 -23.01 -9.98 6.94
N SER A 146 -21.81 -10.47 6.60
CA SER A 146 -20.56 -10.10 7.28
C SER A 146 -19.72 -9.07 6.53
N TRP A 147 -20.00 -8.81 5.24
CA TRP A 147 -19.14 -8.03 4.34
C TRP A 147 -18.80 -6.65 4.89
N ARG A 148 -19.81 -5.93 5.39
CA ARG A 148 -19.62 -4.59 5.93
C ARG A 148 -18.71 -4.60 7.17
N ASP A 149 -18.83 -5.60 8.03
CA ASP A 149 -18.02 -5.72 9.25
C ASP A 149 -16.58 -6.10 8.93
N VAL A 150 -16.36 -6.93 7.89
CA VAL A 150 -15.03 -7.25 7.36
C VAL A 150 -14.33 -5.98 6.84
N TRP A 151 -15.02 -5.16 6.04
CA TRP A 151 -14.45 -3.92 5.52
C TRP A 151 -14.27 -2.85 6.60
N SER A 152 -15.19 -2.77 7.57
CA SER A 152 -15.07 -1.87 8.72
C SER A 152 -13.90 -2.25 9.61
N THR A 153 -13.68 -3.54 9.86
CA THR A 153 -12.53 -4.02 10.64
C THR A 153 -11.21 -3.64 9.96
N ALA A 154 -11.11 -3.79 8.64
CA ALA A 154 -9.93 -3.34 7.89
C ALA A 154 -9.64 -1.84 8.09
N LEU A 155 -10.67 -0.99 8.10
CA LEU A 155 -10.48 0.44 8.39
C LEU A 155 -9.88 0.70 9.78
N THR A 156 -10.33 -0.05 10.80
CA THR A 156 -9.79 0.07 12.16
C THR A 156 -8.34 -0.39 12.27
N LEU A 157 -7.93 -1.36 11.46
CA LEU A 157 -6.53 -1.81 11.38
C LEU A 157 -5.61 -0.75 10.75
N SER A 158 -6.17 0.14 9.92
CA SER A 158 -5.43 1.27 9.32
C SER A 158 -5.28 2.49 10.23
N ASP A 159 -5.85 2.43 11.43
CA ASP A 159 -5.74 3.50 12.41
C ASP A 159 -4.43 3.45 13.19
N PHE A 160 -4.07 4.60 13.74
CA PHE A 160 -2.95 4.70 14.66
C PHE A 160 -3.17 3.75 15.85
N SER A 161 -2.24 2.82 16.06
CA SER A 161 -2.33 1.84 17.13
C SER A 161 -1.82 2.42 18.44
N LEU A 162 -2.57 2.23 19.54
CA LEU A 162 -2.08 2.55 20.88
C LEU A 162 -1.27 1.41 21.51
N LYS A 163 -1.21 0.24 20.86
CA LYS A 163 -0.60 -0.98 21.39
C LYS A 163 0.66 -1.43 20.63
N GLN A 164 0.71 -1.13 19.33
CA GLN A 164 1.80 -1.53 18.43
C GLN A 164 2.61 -0.30 18.04
N LYS A 165 3.90 -0.48 17.76
CA LYS A 165 4.73 0.60 17.20
C LYS A 165 4.15 1.06 15.86
N ASN A 166 3.94 2.36 15.72
CA ASN A 166 3.55 2.98 14.45
C ASN A 166 4.78 3.58 13.76
N VAL A 167 4.73 3.56 12.43
CA VAL A 167 5.69 4.21 11.54
C VAL A 167 4.92 4.99 10.49
N ILE A 168 5.58 5.90 9.78
CA ILE A 168 4.97 6.49 8.59
C ILE A 168 4.93 5.39 7.52
N CYS A 169 3.71 5.01 7.13
CA CYS A 169 3.43 4.05 6.08
C CYS A 169 3.00 4.78 4.80
N HIS A 170 3.30 4.17 3.66
CA HIS A 170 3.01 4.60 2.29
C HIS A 170 1.56 4.36 1.91
N ARG A 171 0.99 3.19 2.26
CA ARG A 171 -0.42 2.80 2.05
C ARG A 171 -0.90 2.73 0.60
N ASP A 172 0.00 2.80 -0.37
CA ASP A 172 -0.31 2.68 -1.80
C ASP A 172 0.76 1.89 -2.55
N LEU A 173 1.10 0.70 -2.02
CA LEU A 173 2.22 -0.13 -2.46
C LEU A 173 1.82 -1.13 -3.55
N TRP A 174 1.11 -0.68 -4.58
CA TRP A 174 0.85 -1.45 -5.79
C TRP A 174 1.93 -1.20 -6.84
N ASN A 175 2.12 -2.13 -7.78
CA ASN A 175 3.25 -2.21 -8.72
C ASN A 175 3.72 -0.85 -9.28
N ASN A 176 2.82 0.01 -9.74
CA ASN A 176 3.18 1.28 -10.38
C ASN A 176 3.85 2.30 -9.45
N ASN A 177 3.78 2.09 -8.14
CA ASN A 177 4.42 2.96 -7.14
C ASN A 177 5.79 2.41 -6.69
N LEU A 178 6.29 1.36 -7.34
CA LEU A 178 7.63 0.80 -7.11
C LEU A 178 8.43 0.83 -8.41
N MET A 179 9.51 1.62 -8.42
CA MET A 179 10.44 1.66 -9.55
C MET A 179 11.70 0.87 -9.21
N PHE A 180 12.11 -0.02 -10.10
CA PHE A 180 13.23 -0.94 -9.90
C PHE A 180 14.43 -0.55 -10.75
N HIS A 181 15.63 -0.61 -10.18
CA HIS A 181 16.88 -0.41 -10.89
C HIS A 181 17.45 -1.74 -11.36
N TYR A 182 18.00 -1.74 -12.58
CA TYR A 182 18.70 -2.88 -13.17
C TYR A 182 20.07 -2.39 -13.64
N SER A 183 21.13 -3.09 -13.22
CA SER A 183 22.51 -2.71 -13.56
C SER A 183 22.77 -2.81 -15.06
N ASP A 184 23.41 -1.77 -15.61
CA ASP A 184 23.88 -1.77 -17.00
C ASP A 184 24.98 -2.83 -17.21
N GLY A 185 24.84 -3.68 -18.22
CA GLY A 185 25.88 -4.62 -18.66
C GLY A 185 25.38 -6.00 -19.06
N GLU A 186 24.15 -6.35 -18.71
CA GLU A 186 23.51 -7.58 -19.17
C GLU A 186 22.22 -7.18 -19.89
N GLU A 187 22.17 -7.33 -21.22
CA GLU A 187 20.96 -7.13 -22.03
C GLU A 187 19.76 -8.01 -21.58
N ASN A 188 19.93 -8.83 -20.54
CA ASN A 188 18.93 -9.70 -19.91
C ASN A 188 18.96 -9.66 -18.37
N CYS A 189 19.43 -8.59 -17.71
CA CYS A 189 19.35 -8.50 -16.24
C CYS A 189 17.87 -8.46 -15.80
N LEU A 190 17.37 -9.60 -15.33
CA LEU A 190 15.98 -9.76 -14.87
C LEU A 190 15.82 -9.46 -13.38
N GLU A 191 16.93 -9.41 -12.63
CA GLU A 191 16.90 -9.21 -11.18
C GLU A 191 17.23 -7.75 -10.83
N PRO A 192 16.36 -7.07 -10.08
CA PRO A 192 16.63 -5.69 -9.69
C PRO A 192 17.67 -5.62 -8.55
N ASP A 193 18.56 -4.64 -8.61
CA ASP A 193 19.55 -4.37 -7.56
C ASP A 193 19.18 -3.20 -6.64
N ASP A 194 18.12 -2.46 -7.00
CA ASP A 194 17.51 -1.43 -6.18
C ASP A 194 16.03 -1.24 -6.44
N CYS A 195 15.36 -0.56 -5.50
CA CYS A 195 14.01 -0.08 -5.67
C CYS A 195 13.83 1.29 -5.00
N LEU A 196 12.99 2.12 -5.59
CA LEU A 196 12.47 3.36 -5.02
C LEU A 196 10.95 3.31 -4.99
N LEU A 197 10.38 3.90 -3.94
CA LEU A 197 8.95 4.13 -3.79
C LEU A 197 8.60 5.52 -4.32
N VAL A 198 7.46 5.63 -4.99
CA VAL A 198 6.93 6.90 -5.52
C VAL A 198 5.46 7.05 -5.14
N ASP A 199 4.90 8.25 -5.30
CA ASP A 199 3.49 8.56 -5.00
C ASP A 199 3.11 8.39 -3.50
N PHE A 200 3.50 9.37 -2.70
CA PHE A 200 3.27 9.38 -1.25
C PHE A 200 1.93 10.06 -0.87
N GLN A 201 0.94 10.08 -1.75
CA GLN A 201 -0.33 10.77 -1.50
C GLN A 201 -1.18 10.15 -0.37
N ALA A 202 -0.96 8.86 -0.06
CA ALA A 202 -1.75 8.10 0.91
C ALA A 202 -1.11 7.97 2.31
N VAL A 203 0.03 8.64 2.55
CA VAL A 203 0.83 8.44 3.77
C VAL A 203 0.06 8.67 5.07
N ARG A 204 0.35 7.83 6.06
CA ARG A 204 -0.26 7.87 7.41
C ARG A 204 0.58 7.08 8.42
N CYS A 205 0.48 7.42 9.70
CA CYS A 205 1.03 6.59 10.76
C CYS A 205 0.13 5.38 11.07
N GLN A 206 0.69 4.18 10.96
CA GLN A 206 0.05 2.91 11.33
C GLN A 206 1.15 1.87 11.65
N PRO A 207 0.82 0.67 12.15
CA PRO A 207 1.81 -0.41 12.31
C PRO A 207 2.52 -0.76 10.99
N PRO A 208 3.85 -1.01 10.99
CA PRO A 208 4.62 -1.27 9.76
C PRO A 208 4.12 -2.49 8.98
N ALA A 209 3.52 -3.45 9.68
CA ALA A 209 2.96 -4.64 9.06
C ALA A 209 1.80 -4.34 8.08
N GLY A 210 1.12 -3.20 8.24
CA GLY A 210 0.07 -2.75 7.30
C GLY A 210 0.60 -2.55 5.88
N ASP A 211 1.76 -1.91 5.74
CA ASP A 211 2.42 -1.70 4.45
C ASP A 211 3.05 -2.98 3.90
N VAL A 212 3.65 -3.80 4.77
CA VAL A 212 4.22 -5.11 4.36
C VAL A 212 3.13 -6.00 3.78
N MET A 213 2.01 -6.15 4.48
CA MET A 213 0.89 -6.97 3.98
C MET A 213 0.24 -6.37 2.75
N LEU A 214 0.14 -5.05 2.64
CA LEU A 214 -0.34 -4.39 1.43
C LEU A 214 0.55 -4.71 0.21
N LEU A 215 1.87 -4.53 0.36
CA LEU A 215 2.84 -4.82 -0.70
C LEU A 215 2.73 -6.27 -1.17
N LEU A 216 2.66 -7.21 -0.22
CA LEU A 216 2.55 -8.63 -0.54
C LEU A 216 1.20 -8.95 -1.22
N CYS A 217 0.09 -8.38 -0.75
CA CYS A 217 -1.23 -8.63 -1.30
C CYS A 217 -1.48 -8.00 -2.68
N CYS A 218 -0.93 -6.81 -2.96
CA CYS A 218 -1.10 -6.16 -4.25
C CYS A 218 -0.30 -6.84 -5.36
N ASN A 219 0.94 -7.25 -5.05
CA ASN A 219 1.92 -7.52 -6.10
C ASN A 219 2.19 -9.00 -6.37
N LEU A 220 1.94 -9.90 -5.40
CA LEU A 220 2.24 -11.32 -5.57
C LEU A 220 1.02 -12.08 -6.11
N ASP A 221 1.30 -13.26 -6.66
CA ASP A 221 0.30 -14.30 -6.83
C ASP A 221 -0.10 -14.84 -5.44
N PRO A 222 -1.39 -15.07 -5.14
CA PRO A 222 -1.81 -15.52 -3.82
C PRO A 222 -1.18 -16.84 -3.37
N LYS A 223 -1.02 -17.82 -4.27
CA LYS A 223 -0.40 -19.11 -3.90
C LYS A 223 1.07 -18.93 -3.60
N PHE A 224 1.79 -18.16 -4.42
CA PHE A 224 3.19 -17.82 -4.17
C PHE A 224 3.36 -17.03 -2.86
N ARG A 225 2.47 -16.07 -2.58
CA ARG A 225 2.45 -15.32 -1.33
C ARG A 225 2.27 -16.25 -0.14
N GLU A 226 1.25 -17.11 -0.13
CA GLU A 226 1.00 -18.00 1.02
C GLU A 226 2.14 -18.99 1.25
N GLN A 227 2.74 -19.54 0.20
CA GLN A 227 3.87 -20.47 0.31
C GLN A 227 5.12 -19.83 0.91
N ASN A 228 5.28 -18.50 0.78
CA ASN A 228 6.51 -17.78 1.13
C ASN A 228 6.28 -16.68 2.19
N ILE A 229 5.06 -16.57 2.75
CA ILE A 229 4.66 -15.44 3.60
C ILE A 229 5.58 -15.29 4.81
N GLU A 230 5.90 -16.38 5.49
CA GLU A 230 6.77 -16.39 6.66
C GLU A 230 8.19 -15.90 6.30
N MET A 231 8.71 -16.33 5.16
CA MET A 231 10.02 -15.92 4.67
C MET A 231 10.04 -14.42 4.37
N PHE A 232 9.03 -13.88 3.69
CA PHE A 232 8.94 -12.44 3.40
C PHE A 232 8.84 -11.59 4.67
N LEU A 233 8.02 -12.01 5.63
CA LEU A 233 7.89 -11.32 6.91
C LEU A 233 9.20 -11.34 7.70
N ASN A 234 9.87 -12.49 7.77
CA ASN A 234 11.18 -12.63 8.41
C ASN A 234 12.23 -11.75 7.73
N PHE A 235 12.28 -11.79 6.39
CA PHE A 235 13.23 -10.98 5.62
C PHE A 235 13.06 -9.49 5.87
N TYR A 236 11.82 -8.98 5.82
CA TYR A 236 11.54 -7.57 6.12
C TYR A 236 11.99 -7.20 7.55
N PHE A 237 11.64 -8.01 8.55
CA PHE A 237 12.00 -7.74 9.94
C PHE A 237 13.53 -7.73 10.15
N GLU A 238 14.23 -8.69 9.54
CA GLU A 238 15.69 -8.75 9.59
C GLU A 238 16.36 -7.56 8.90
N GLU A 239 15.88 -7.14 7.73
CA GLU A 239 16.40 -5.95 7.04
C GLU A 239 16.14 -4.68 7.86
N LEU A 240 14.94 -4.53 8.44
CA LEU A 240 14.64 -3.42 9.34
C LEU A 240 15.60 -3.40 10.53
N GLY A 241 15.81 -4.55 11.19
CA GLY A 241 16.72 -4.67 12.33
C GLY A 241 18.17 -4.35 11.97
N LYS A 242 18.67 -4.83 10.82
CA LYS A 242 20.01 -4.49 10.32
C LYS A 242 20.16 -2.97 10.12
N ILE A 243 19.16 -2.31 9.53
CA ILE A 243 19.19 -0.87 9.28
C ILE A 243 19.18 -0.09 10.60
N LEU A 244 18.28 -0.42 11.53
CA LEU A 244 18.17 0.25 12.83
C LEU A 244 19.45 0.06 13.66
N ASN A 245 20.00 -1.15 13.72
CA ASN A 245 21.25 -1.43 14.45
C ASN A 245 22.44 -0.63 13.89
N ASN A 246 22.54 -0.50 12.56
CA ASN A 246 23.57 0.35 11.92
C ASN A 246 23.41 1.84 12.27
N LEU A 247 22.22 2.25 12.70
CA LEU A 247 21.89 3.61 13.14
C LEU A 247 21.87 3.74 14.68
N ASN A 248 22.36 2.73 15.41
CA ASN A 248 22.39 2.66 16.88
C ASN A 248 20.98 2.74 17.52
N VAL A 249 20.00 2.11 16.90
CA VAL A 249 18.65 1.87 17.45
C VAL A 249 18.45 0.37 17.53
N GLU A 250 18.22 -0.17 18.72
CA GLU A 250 17.99 -1.61 18.91
C GLU A 250 16.56 -1.97 18.55
N ILE A 251 16.35 -2.86 17.58
CA ILE A 251 15.00 -3.22 17.12
C ILE A 251 14.13 -3.81 18.23
N ASP A 252 14.72 -4.58 19.14
CA ASP A 252 13.98 -5.23 20.24
C ASP A 252 13.46 -4.23 21.28
N GLU A 253 14.02 -3.01 21.34
CA GLU A 253 13.47 -1.91 22.14
C GLU A 253 12.28 -1.21 21.46
N ILE A 254 12.10 -1.43 20.15
CA ILE A 254 11.13 -0.74 19.31
C ILE A 254 9.94 -1.64 18.95
N LEU A 255 10.22 -2.88 18.52
CA LEU A 255 9.25 -3.83 18.01
C LEU A 255 9.84 -5.25 18.05
N SER A 256 9.27 -6.14 18.86
CA SER A 256 9.69 -7.54 18.85
C SER A 256 9.22 -8.27 17.59
N LYS A 257 9.91 -9.37 17.25
CA LYS A 257 9.55 -10.20 16.10
C LYS A 257 8.16 -10.81 16.27
N GLU A 258 7.84 -11.27 17.48
CA GLU A 258 6.55 -11.86 17.81
C GLU A 258 5.40 -10.85 17.65
N GLU A 259 5.58 -9.62 18.13
CA GLU A 259 4.59 -8.54 17.95
C GLU A 259 4.42 -8.18 16.47
N PHE A 260 5.52 -8.12 15.71
CA PHE A 260 5.45 -7.85 14.27
C PHE A 260 4.69 -8.95 13.52
N LEU A 261 4.98 -10.22 13.78
CA LEU A 261 4.31 -11.34 13.12
C LEU A 261 2.82 -11.42 13.49
N ALA A 262 2.47 -11.17 14.76
CA ALA A 262 1.07 -11.08 15.18
C ALA A 262 0.35 -9.91 14.49
N SER A 263 1.00 -8.73 14.42
CA SER A 263 0.47 -7.57 13.70
C SER A 263 0.30 -7.86 12.21
N ALA A 264 1.22 -8.59 11.57
CA ALA A 264 1.11 -8.98 10.17
C ALA A 264 -0.09 -9.88 9.88
N GLU A 265 -0.41 -10.80 10.77
CA GLU A 265 -1.59 -11.65 10.58
C GLU A 265 -2.89 -10.84 10.69
N GLU A 266 -2.98 -9.89 11.63
CA GLU A 266 -4.10 -8.94 11.71
C GLU A 266 -4.18 -8.06 10.45
N GLN A 267 -3.05 -7.46 10.06
CA GLN A 267 -2.94 -6.52 8.95
C GLN A 267 -3.12 -7.15 7.56
N ARG A 268 -3.17 -8.49 7.47
CA ARG A 268 -3.57 -9.20 6.24
C ARG A 268 -4.92 -8.72 5.73
N GLN A 269 -5.87 -8.53 6.63
CA GLN A 269 -7.22 -8.08 6.29
C GLN A 269 -7.21 -6.67 5.69
N TRP A 270 -6.41 -5.78 6.29
CA TRP A 270 -6.17 -4.44 5.74
C TRP A 270 -5.55 -4.51 4.33
N GLY A 271 -4.47 -5.27 4.15
CA GLY A 271 -3.80 -5.42 2.86
C GLY A 271 -4.73 -5.94 1.76
N LEU A 272 -5.59 -6.93 2.06
CA LEU A 272 -6.56 -7.48 1.10
C LEU A 272 -7.68 -6.47 0.76
N VAL A 273 -8.24 -5.77 1.75
CA VAL A 273 -9.29 -4.78 1.50
C VAL A 273 -8.76 -3.59 0.69
N VAL A 274 -7.57 -3.11 0.97
CA VAL A 274 -6.94 -2.05 0.15
C VAL A 274 -6.66 -2.55 -1.26
N CYS A 275 -6.15 -3.79 -1.41
CA CYS A 275 -5.98 -4.43 -2.72
C CYS A 275 -7.31 -4.47 -3.50
N ALA A 276 -8.43 -4.79 -2.84
CA ALA A 276 -9.77 -4.76 -3.40
C ALA A 276 -10.26 -3.34 -3.78
N CYS A 277 -9.74 -2.28 -3.15
CA CYS A 277 -10.00 -0.89 -3.55
C CYS A 277 -9.19 -0.49 -4.80
N LEU A 278 -7.91 -0.86 -4.85
CA LEU A 278 -6.93 -0.35 -5.83
C LEU A 278 -6.91 -1.15 -7.14
N ILE A 279 -6.84 -2.48 -7.08
CA ILE A 279 -6.62 -3.30 -8.29
C ILE A 279 -7.75 -3.15 -9.32
N PRO A 280 -9.05 -3.10 -8.96
CA PRO A 280 -10.11 -2.97 -9.97
C PRO A 280 -10.03 -1.68 -10.80
N GLN A 281 -9.49 -0.59 -10.25
CA GLN A 281 -9.34 0.66 -11.00
C GLN A 281 -8.06 0.71 -11.84
N PHE A 282 -7.04 -0.09 -11.51
CA PHE A 282 -5.73 0.03 -12.14
C PHE A 282 -5.30 -1.15 -13.01
N TRP A 283 -5.99 -2.30 -12.93
CA TRP A 283 -5.74 -3.48 -13.77
C TRP A 283 -6.31 -3.33 -15.20
N LEU A 284 -6.08 -2.19 -15.85
CA LEU A 284 -6.61 -1.84 -17.17
C LEU A 284 -5.46 -1.61 -18.14
N GLY A 285 -5.65 -1.80 -19.45
CA GLY A 285 -4.63 -1.39 -20.43
C GLY A 285 -4.39 0.13 -20.39
N ASP A 286 -3.20 0.60 -20.73
CA ASP A 286 -2.85 2.02 -20.62
C ASP A 286 -3.76 2.92 -21.48
N ASP A 287 -4.17 2.45 -22.65
CA ASP A 287 -5.14 3.14 -23.52
C ASP A 287 -6.50 3.30 -22.82
N GLN A 288 -6.98 2.24 -22.16
CA GLN A 288 -8.25 2.27 -21.42
C GLN A 288 -8.14 3.16 -20.18
N THR A 289 -7.04 3.08 -19.44
CA THR A 289 -6.78 3.97 -18.30
C THR A 289 -6.82 5.43 -18.75
N THR A 290 -6.17 5.75 -19.86
CA THR A 290 -6.12 7.11 -20.41
C THR A 290 -7.51 7.57 -20.84
N GLU A 291 -8.26 6.73 -21.57
CA GLU A 291 -9.62 7.05 -22.02
C GLU A 291 -10.57 7.32 -20.85
N ILE A 292 -10.48 6.52 -19.78
CA ILE A 292 -11.45 6.51 -18.68
C ILE A 292 -11.12 7.53 -17.59
N PHE A 293 -9.83 7.80 -17.34
CA PHE A 293 -9.40 8.54 -16.16
C PHE A 293 -8.71 9.89 -16.45
N THR A 294 -8.57 10.29 -17.71
CA THR A 294 -8.08 11.64 -18.04
C THR A 294 -9.16 12.72 -17.82
N ASP A 295 -10.44 12.38 -17.95
CA ASP A 295 -11.53 13.29 -17.61
C ASP A 295 -11.87 13.20 -16.11
N ASN A 296 -11.58 14.27 -15.37
CA ASN A 296 -11.86 14.36 -13.93
C ASN A 296 -13.32 14.12 -13.57
N ALA A 297 -14.28 14.53 -14.42
CA ALA A 297 -15.70 14.35 -14.13
C ALA A 297 -16.10 12.87 -14.24
N GLN A 298 -15.63 12.20 -15.29
CA GLN A 298 -15.83 10.76 -15.49
C GLN A 298 -15.12 9.95 -14.40
N PHE A 299 -13.89 10.33 -14.05
CA PHE A 299 -13.12 9.72 -12.97
C PHE A 299 -13.87 9.78 -11.63
N ASP A 300 -14.35 10.97 -11.25
CA ASP A 300 -15.09 11.17 -10.01
C ASP A 300 -16.43 10.42 -10.02
N GLU A 301 -17.13 10.39 -11.16
CA GLU A 301 -18.39 9.66 -11.32
C GLU A 301 -18.21 8.14 -11.18
N ILE A 302 -17.21 7.57 -11.85
CA ILE A 302 -16.91 6.14 -11.77
C ILE A 302 -16.53 5.78 -10.35
N LEU A 303 -15.56 6.48 -9.76
CA LEU A 303 -14.97 6.05 -8.49
C LEU A 303 -15.83 6.37 -7.28
N SER A 304 -16.71 7.38 -7.34
CA SER A 304 -17.53 7.82 -6.21
C SER A 304 -19.01 7.46 -6.33
N LYS A 305 -19.50 7.03 -7.51
CA LYS A 305 -20.93 6.72 -7.70
C LYS A 305 -21.22 5.40 -8.40
N ASN A 306 -20.40 5.02 -9.38
CA ASN A 306 -20.72 3.94 -10.31
C ASN A 306 -19.66 2.82 -10.34
N LYS A 307 -18.85 2.66 -9.26
CA LYS A 307 -17.68 1.76 -9.28
C LYS A 307 -18.10 0.31 -9.48
N GLY A 308 -19.19 -0.14 -8.86
CA GLY A 308 -19.73 -1.48 -9.07
C GLY A 308 -20.11 -1.76 -10.52
N GLN A 309 -20.79 -0.82 -11.19
CA GLN A 309 -21.13 -0.95 -12.61
C GLN A 309 -19.88 -1.00 -13.49
N PHE A 310 -18.91 -0.14 -13.21
CA PHE A 310 -17.62 -0.13 -13.89
C PHE A 310 -16.90 -1.48 -13.76
N ILE A 311 -16.78 -2.00 -12.54
CA ILE A 311 -16.13 -3.31 -12.30
C ILE A 311 -16.83 -4.41 -13.10
N LYS A 312 -18.16 -4.50 -13.05
CA LYS A 312 -18.91 -5.54 -13.76
C LYS A 312 -18.72 -5.43 -15.28
N LYS A 313 -18.78 -4.23 -15.84
CA LYS A 313 -18.50 -3.98 -17.27
C LYS A 313 -17.10 -4.46 -17.65
N MET A 314 -16.09 -4.14 -16.86
CA MET A 314 -14.72 -4.58 -17.13
C MET A 314 -14.56 -6.10 -17.05
N MET A 315 -15.26 -6.76 -16.11
CA MET A 315 -15.28 -8.23 -16.01
C MET A 315 -15.93 -8.90 -17.22
N GLU A 316 -16.94 -8.27 -17.84
CA GLU A 316 -17.57 -8.77 -19.06
C GLU A 316 -16.66 -8.59 -20.29
N CYS A 317 -15.86 -7.51 -20.32
CA CYS A 317 -14.97 -7.20 -21.43
C CYS A 317 -13.63 -7.94 -21.39
N SER A 318 -13.15 -8.35 -20.20
CA SER A 318 -11.83 -8.96 -20.05
C SER A 318 -11.85 -10.12 -19.05
N PHE A 319 -11.54 -11.32 -19.55
CA PHE A 319 -11.41 -12.52 -18.73
C PHE A 319 -10.28 -12.39 -17.70
N ASP A 320 -9.13 -11.84 -18.10
CA ASP A 320 -7.98 -11.66 -17.22
C ASP A 320 -8.28 -10.67 -16.10
N TYR A 321 -8.98 -9.57 -16.41
CA TYR A 321 -9.47 -8.63 -15.40
C TYR A 321 -10.41 -9.32 -14.43
N LYS A 322 -11.39 -10.09 -14.95
CA LYS A 322 -12.36 -10.82 -14.13
C LYS A 322 -11.67 -11.79 -13.18
N GLN A 323 -10.77 -12.63 -13.69
CA GLN A 323 -10.00 -13.57 -12.87
C GLN A 323 -9.22 -12.83 -11.77
N LYS A 324 -8.47 -11.79 -12.13
CA LYS A 324 -7.61 -11.07 -11.18
C LYS A 324 -8.39 -10.38 -10.08
N VAL A 325 -9.51 -9.73 -10.41
CA VAL A 325 -10.32 -9.00 -9.43
C VAL A 325 -11.12 -9.97 -8.55
N MET A 326 -11.71 -11.02 -9.13
CA MET A 326 -12.47 -12.01 -8.36
C MET A 326 -11.57 -12.78 -7.40
N GLU A 327 -10.33 -13.11 -7.77
CA GLU A 327 -9.38 -13.77 -6.86
C GLU A 327 -9.19 -13.00 -5.54
N ILE A 328 -9.15 -11.67 -5.59
CA ILE A 328 -9.02 -10.82 -4.39
C ILE A 328 -10.31 -10.85 -3.57
N PHE A 329 -11.47 -10.71 -4.22
CA PHE A 329 -12.76 -10.65 -3.52
C PHE A 329 -13.12 -12.01 -2.89
N GLU A 330 -12.85 -13.10 -3.60
CA GLU A 330 -13.05 -14.46 -3.12
C GLU A 330 -12.09 -14.78 -1.96
N GLU A 331 -10.83 -14.31 -2.01
CA GLU A 331 -9.92 -14.50 -0.89
C GLU A 331 -10.41 -13.80 0.40
N ILE A 332 -10.96 -12.59 0.28
CA ILE A 332 -11.58 -11.89 1.43
C ILE A 332 -12.74 -12.72 1.98
N ALA A 333 -13.61 -13.23 1.11
CA ALA A 333 -14.76 -14.02 1.51
C ALA A 333 -14.36 -15.35 2.18
N ASP A 334 -13.44 -16.10 1.56
CA ASP A 334 -12.95 -17.40 2.05
C ASP A 334 -12.29 -17.26 3.43
N ARG A 335 -11.61 -16.14 3.71
CA ARG A 335 -10.91 -15.93 4.98
C ARG A 335 -11.79 -15.36 6.09
N TYR A 336 -12.68 -14.42 5.76
CA TYR A 336 -13.31 -13.57 6.78
C TYR A 336 -14.83 -13.66 6.81
N CYS A 337 -15.47 -14.25 5.80
CA CYS A 337 -16.92 -14.37 5.73
C CYS A 337 -17.41 -15.81 5.88
N LEU A 338 -16.66 -16.76 5.31
CA LEU A 338 -17.03 -18.16 5.27
C LEU A 338 -16.32 -18.96 6.36
N PRO A 339 -16.92 -20.05 6.87
CA PRO A 339 -16.23 -20.97 7.75
C PRO A 339 -15.04 -21.60 7.02
N ALA A 340 -13.94 -21.80 7.75
CA ALA A 340 -12.78 -22.51 7.21
C ALA A 340 -13.19 -23.89 6.68
N LYS A 341 -12.83 -24.17 5.42
CA LYS A 341 -13.16 -25.42 4.72
C LYS A 341 -12.23 -26.56 5.15
#